data_AF-A0A0C9ZSL8-F1
#
_entry.id   AF-A0A0C9ZSL8-F1
#
_cell.length_a   1.000
_cell.length_b   1.000
_cell.length_c   1.000
_cell.angle_alpha   90.00
_cell.angle_beta   90.00
_cell.angle_gamma   90.00
#
_symmetry.space_group_name_H-M   'P 1'
#
loop_
_entity.id
_entity.type
_entity.pdbx_description
1 polymer ?
#
loop_
_entity_poly.entity_id
_entity_poly.type
_entity_poly.pdbx_seq_one_letter_code
_entity_poly.pdbx_strand_id
1 'polypeptide(L)'
;LHRACPRFSIHAQCKTLCHLHNMPYHPYLFQQLTQAFDVYLEIIHHVDQKIRVALNRSAQEWRLRNECPACFYRVEDEPTLTFDWFISIDRNNSLKRWDTRVYSTVPRADHCTARSTYWLSNEEVDNFKYEVK
;
A
#
# COMPACT_ATOMS: atom_id res chain seq x y z
N LEU A 1 13.58 24.75 -14.26
CA LEU A 1 12.80 23.86 -13.36
C LEU A 1 12.47 22.55 -14.09
N HIS A 2 13.44 21.66 -14.26
CA HIS A 2 13.32 20.39 -14.99
C HIS A 2 13.56 19.20 -14.04
N ARG A 3 12.84 19.16 -12.91
CA ARG A 3 13.00 18.11 -11.89
C ARG A 3 11.69 17.71 -11.19
N ALA A 4 10.54 17.91 -11.83
CA ALA A 4 9.25 17.50 -11.28
C ALA A 4 8.88 16.09 -11.77
N CYS A 5 9.73 15.09 -11.52
CA CYS A 5 9.22 13.72 -11.40
C CYS A 5 8.97 13.54 -9.91
N PRO A 6 7.70 13.54 -9.44
CA PRO A 6 7.41 13.41 -8.03
C PRO A 6 7.94 12.04 -7.55
N ARG A 7 9.07 12.09 -6.85
CA ARG A 7 9.64 10.90 -6.23
C ARG A 7 8.98 10.76 -4.86
N PHE A 8 8.02 9.85 -4.78
CA PHE A 8 7.29 9.55 -3.54
C PHE A 8 8.03 8.57 -2.62
N SER A 9 9.32 8.30 -2.85
CA SER A 9 10.10 7.47 -1.95
C SER A 9 10.41 8.21 -0.65
N ILE A 10 10.47 7.48 0.47
CA ILE A 10 10.78 8.05 1.79
C ILE A 10 12.17 8.74 1.80
N HIS A 11 13.10 8.27 0.97
CA HIS A 11 14.40 8.91 0.75
C HIS A 11 14.28 10.27 0.06
N ALA A 12 13.43 10.38 -0.97
CA ALA A 12 13.20 11.66 -1.63
C ALA A 12 12.49 12.64 -0.69
N GLN A 13 11.50 12.17 0.08
CA GLN A 13 10.83 12.98 1.11
C GLN A 13 11.83 13.46 2.18
N CYS A 14 12.70 12.58 2.69
CA CYS A 14 13.74 12.96 3.65
C CYS A 14 14.65 14.07 3.12
N LYS A 15 15.07 13.99 1.85
CA LYS A 15 15.90 15.02 1.20
C LYS A 15 15.13 16.33 1.02
N THR A 16 13.86 16.26 0.65
CA THR A 16 13.00 17.45 0.56
C THR A 16 12.88 18.14 1.91
N LEU A 17 12.65 17.40 3.00
CA LEU A 17 12.60 17.96 4.35
C LEU A 17 13.93 18.62 4.73
N CYS A 18 15.07 17.95 4.50
CA CYS A 18 16.38 18.55 4.75
C CYS A 18 16.57 19.87 3.99
N HIS A 19 16.17 19.90 2.71
CA HIS A 19 16.25 21.10 1.89
C HIS A 19 15.36 22.24 2.40
N LEU A 20 14.11 21.94 2.77
CA LEU A 20 13.17 22.92 3.33
C LEU A 20 13.67 23.54 4.64
N HIS A 21 14.39 22.76 5.45
CA HIS A 21 14.96 23.22 6.72
C HIS A 21 16.39 23.79 6.59
N ASN A 22 16.92 23.96 5.38
CA ASN A 22 18.30 24.39 5.14
C ASN A 22 19.36 23.55 5.87
N MET A 23 19.11 22.24 6.00
CA MET A 23 20.03 21.30 6.65
C MET A 23 20.69 20.35 5.63
N PRO A 24 21.96 19.97 5.84
CA PRO A 24 22.57 18.94 5.03
C PRO A 24 21.87 17.59 5.26
N TYR A 25 21.71 16.81 4.18
CA TYR A 25 21.23 15.44 4.29
C TYR A 25 22.28 14.56 4.99
N HIS A 26 21.84 13.78 5.97
CA HIS A 26 22.65 12.77 6.63
C HIS A 26 21.96 11.40 6.55
N PRO A 27 22.69 10.28 6.31
CA PRO A 27 22.09 8.96 6.17
C PRO A 27 21.24 8.50 7.37
N TYR A 28 21.58 8.93 8.59
CA TYR A 28 20.81 8.57 9.79
C TYR A 28 19.40 9.19 9.79
N LEU A 29 19.20 10.36 9.16
CA LEU A 29 17.89 11.02 9.09
C LEU A 29 16.90 10.19 8.27
N PHE A 30 17.38 9.50 7.23
CA PHE A 30 16.55 8.57 6.46
C PHE A 30 16.09 7.40 7.33
N GLN A 31 16.98 6.84 8.15
CA GLN A 31 16.64 5.73 9.05
C GLN A 31 15.64 6.18 10.13
N GLN A 32 15.88 7.34 10.76
CA GLN A 32 14.99 7.92 11.75
C GLN A 32 13.61 8.23 11.17
N LEU A 33 13.55 8.81 9.97
CA LEU A 33 12.28 9.10 9.29
C LEU A 33 11.54 7.80 8.95
N THR A 34 12.25 6.78 8.47
CA THR A 34 11.65 5.48 8.16
C THR A 34 11.05 4.84 9.41
N GLN A 35 11.81 4.77 10.51
CA GLN A 35 11.33 4.23 11.78
C GLN A 35 10.12 5.00 12.33
N ALA A 36 10.16 6.34 12.30
CA ALA A 36 9.06 7.16 12.75
C ALA A 36 7.80 6.95 11.88
N PHE A 37 7.98 6.78 10.57
CA PHE A 37 6.88 6.51 9.65
C PHE A 37 6.27 5.11 9.87
N ASP A 38 7.10 4.10 10.13
CA ASP A 38 6.61 2.75 10.46
C ASP A 38 5.77 2.75 11.74
N VAL A 39 6.21 3.48 12.78
CA VAL A 39 5.45 3.67 14.03
C VAL A 39 4.13 4.41 13.76
N TYR A 40 4.14 5.44 12.92
CA TYR A 40 2.93 6.16 12.54
C TYR A 40 1.91 5.24 11.84
N LEU A 41 2.37 4.41 10.90
CA LEU A 41 1.53 3.42 10.23
C LEU A 41 0.99 2.37 11.20
N GLU A 42 1.78 1.98 12.20
CA GLU A 42 1.35 1.08 13.28
C GLU A 42 0.21 1.67 14.12
N ILE A 43 0.33 2.95 14.48
CA ILE A 43 -0.70 3.66 15.23
C ILE A 43 -2.00 3.72 14.41
N ILE A 44 -1.92 4.10 13.14
CA ILE A 44 -3.11 4.13 12.26
C ILE A 44 -3.75 2.74 12.18
N HIS A 45 -2.94 1.71 11.99
CA HIS A 45 -3.43 0.34 11.89
C HIS A 45 -4.17 -0.09 13.15
N HIS A 46 -3.59 0.14 14.33
CA HIS A 46 -4.25 -0.18 15.60
C HIS A 46 -5.53 0.62 15.83
N VAL A 47 -5.57 1.89 15.43
CA VAL A 47 -6.79 2.70 15.50
C VAL A 47 -7.87 2.12 14.58
N ASP A 48 -7.54 1.76 13.34
CA ASP A 48 -8.48 1.12 12.40
C ASP A 48 -9.03 -0.19 12.96
N GLN A 49 -8.17 -1.03 13.56
CA GLN A 49 -8.60 -2.27 14.20
C GLN A 49 -9.59 -2.02 15.34
N LYS A 50 -9.33 -1.03 16.20
CA LYS A 50 -10.25 -0.65 17.28
C LYS A 50 -11.60 -0.16 16.74
N ILE A 51 -11.58 0.64 15.68
CA ILE A 51 -12.79 1.13 15.01
C ILE A 51 -13.58 -0.07 14.44
N ARG A 52 -12.91 -1.02 13.79
CA ARG A 52 -13.57 -2.22 13.26
C ARG A 52 -14.23 -3.03 14.36
N VAL A 53 -13.54 -3.25 15.48
CA VAL A 53 -14.13 -3.96 16.63
C VAL A 53 -15.35 -3.21 17.17
N ALA A 54 -15.24 -1.89 17.37
CA ALA A 54 -16.34 -1.06 17.88
C ALA A 54 -17.57 -1.07 16.96
N LEU A 55 -17.36 -1.20 15.65
CA LEU A 55 -18.43 -1.29 14.64
C LEU A 55 -18.90 -2.73 14.36
N ASN A 56 -18.42 -3.73 15.11
CA ASN A 56 -18.68 -5.16 14.89
C ASN A 56 -18.27 -5.66 13.49
N ARG A 57 -17.14 -5.16 12.99
CA ARG A 57 -16.56 -5.43 11.65
C ARG A 57 -15.23 -6.20 11.71
N SER A 58 -14.97 -6.89 12.81
CA SER A 58 -13.67 -7.54 13.07
C SER A 58 -13.53 -8.94 12.49
N ALA A 59 -14.60 -9.54 11.94
CA ALA A 59 -14.51 -10.86 11.33
C ALA A 59 -13.67 -10.83 10.04
N GLN A 60 -12.86 -11.87 9.80
CA GLN A 60 -11.96 -11.96 8.64
C GLN A 60 -12.70 -11.76 7.31
N GLU A 61 -13.83 -12.45 7.17
CA GLU A 61 -14.71 -12.42 5.99
C GLU A 61 -15.67 -11.22 5.98
N TRP A 62 -15.62 -10.34 6.99
CA TRP A 62 -16.62 -9.26 7.13
C TRP A 62 -16.69 -8.40 5.89
N ARG A 63 -15.51 -8.01 5.37
CA ARG A 63 -15.40 -7.20 4.15
C ARG A 63 -16.01 -7.91 2.95
N LEU A 64 -15.66 -9.17 2.72
CA LEU A 64 -16.16 -9.95 1.58
C LEU A 64 -17.70 -10.06 1.59
N ARG A 65 -18.30 -10.12 2.79
CA ARG A 65 -19.74 -10.27 2.97
C ARG A 65 -20.52 -8.95 2.95
N ASN A 66 -19.89 -7.83 3.30
CA ASN A 66 -20.59 -6.57 3.60
C ASN A 66 -20.12 -5.36 2.79
N GLU A 67 -18.90 -5.37 2.26
CA GLU A 67 -18.41 -4.28 1.40
C GLU A 67 -18.76 -4.57 -0.06
N CYS A 68 -19.19 -3.52 -0.77
CA CYS A 68 -19.40 -3.61 -2.21
C CYS A 68 -18.03 -3.83 -2.89
N PRO A 69 -17.87 -4.87 -3.74
CA PRO A 69 -16.67 -5.00 -4.54
C PRO A 69 -16.55 -3.79 -5.48
N ALA A 70 -15.33 -3.48 -5.92
CA ALA A 70 -15.12 -2.53 -7.00
C ALA A 70 -15.82 -3.07 -8.27
N CYS A 71 -17.06 -2.65 -8.48
CA CYS A 71 -17.93 -3.13 -9.53
C CYS A 71 -18.63 -1.97 -10.21
N PHE A 72 -19.24 -2.25 -11.36
CA PHE A 72 -20.00 -1.26 -12.13
C PHE A 72 -21.51 -1.38 -11.87
N TYR A 73 -21.90 -1.99 -10.76
CA TYR A 73 -23.29 -2.17 -10.41
C TYR A 73 -23.88 -0.84 -9.94
N ARG A 74 -24.98 -0.43 -10.57
CA ARG A 74 -25.75 0.76 -10.18
C ARG A 74 -26.97 0.35 -9.38
N VAL A 75 -27.23 1.04 -8.28
CA VAL A 75 -28.42 0.82 -7.46
C VAL A 75 -29.58 1.62 -8.03
N GLU A 76 -30.83 1.15 -7.85
CA GLU A 76 -32.01 1.95 -8.14
C GLU A 76 -31.93 3.28 -7.37
N ASP A 77 -32.26 4.38 -8.04
CA ASP A 77 -32.18 5.75 -7.51
C ASP A 77 -30.76 6.26 -7.17
N GLU A 78 -29.70 5.63 -7.69
CA GLU A 78 -28.35 6.18 -7.55
C GLU A 78 -28.20 7.51 -8.32
N PRO A 79 -27.77 8.60 -7.65
CA PRO A 79 -27.63 9.89 -8.30
C PRO A 79 -26.54 9.84 -9.38
N THR A 80 -26.79 10.48 -10.53
CA THR A 80 -25.79 10.58 -11.61
C THR A 80 -24.61 11.41 -11.12
N LEU A 81 -23.43 10.79 -11.05
CA LEU A 81 -22.20 11.48 -10.66
C LEU A 81 -21.60 12.17 -11.90
N THR A 82 -20.88 13.28 -11.69
CA THR A 82 -20.13 13.92 -12.79
C THR A 82 -19.03 13.00 -13.34
N PHE A 83 -18.44 12.21 -12.45
CA PHE A 83 -17.50 11.15 -12.78
C PHE A 83 -17.98 9.87 -12.11
N ASP A 84 -18.50 8.95 -12.90
CA ASP A 84 -19.10 7.72 -12.38
C ASP A 84 -18.02 6.69 -11.91
N TRP A 85 -16.72 6.89 -12.25
CA TRP A 85 -15.67 5.86 -12.15
C TRP A 85 -14.33 6.51 -11.85
N PHE A 86 -13.59 5.95 -10.89
CA PHE A 86 -12.18 6.28 -10.66
C PHE A 86 -11.34 5.01 -10.79
N ILE A 87 -10.39 5.02 -11.71
CA ILE A 87 -9.54 3.86 -11.97
C ILE A 87 -8.10 4.21 -11.61
N SER A 88 -7.53 3.49 -10.65
CA SER A 88 -6.10 3.49 -10.38
C SER A 88 -5.45 2.23 -10.97
N ILE A 89 -4.59 2.41 -11.97
CA ILE A 89 -3.83 1.30 -12.57
C ILE A 89 -2.37 1.43 -12.10
N ASP A 90 -1.80 0.35 -11.56
CA ASP A 90 -0.38 0.28 -11.12
C ASP A 90 0.63 0.40 -12.30
N ARG A 91 0.15 0.69 -13.51
CA ARG A 91 0.93 0.74 -14.76
C ARG A 91 1.86 -0.47 -14.93
N ASN A 92 1.42 -1.62 -14.42
CA ASN A 92 2.15 -2.88 -14.43
C ASN A 92 3.55 -2.77 -13.79
N ASN A 93 3.73 -1.91 -12.78
CA ASN A 93 5.02 -1.77 -12.11
C ASN A 93 5.37 -2.99 -11.26
N SER A 94 4.37 -3.73 -10.77
CA SER A 94 4.54 -5.05 -10.16
C SER A 94 5.32 -6.03 -11.05
N LEU A 95 5.05 -6.06 -12.36
CA LEU A 95 5.73 -6.93 -13.33
C LEU A 95 7.13 -6.46 -13.71
N LYS A 96 7.49 -5.21 -13.38
CA LYS A 96 8.83 -4.65 -13.55
C LYS A 96 9.72 -4.88 -12.34
N ARG A 97 9.29 -5.68 -11.36
CA ARG A 97 10.14 -6.15 -10.27
C ARG A 97 11.13 -7.16 -10.84
N TRP A 98 12.29 -6.65 -11.24
CA TRP A 98 13.42 -7.50 -11.58
C TRP A 98 13.90 -8.24 -10.34
N ASP A 99 14.40 -9.45 -10.53
CA ASP A 99 15.08 -10.19 -9.46
C ASP A 99 16.15 -9.29 -8.83
N THR A 100 16.24 -9.26 -7.51
CA THR A 100 17.21 -8.41 -6.80
C THR A 100 18.65 -8.65 -7.31
N ARG A 101 18.96 -9.88 -7.76
CA ARG A 101 20.22 -10.28 -8.39
C ARG A 101 20.57 -9.47 -9.64
N VAL A 102 19.59 -8.87 -10.31
CA VAL A 102 19.80 -8.00 -11.47
C VAL A 102 20.45 -6.66 -11.07
N TYR A 103 20.21 -6.19 -9.83
CA TYR A 103 20.71 -4.89 -9.36
C TYR A 103 21.72 -4.99 -8.21
N SER A 104 21.75 -6.10 -7.46
CA SER A 104 22.62 -6.29 -6.31
C SER A 104 22.90 -7.78 -6.07
N THR A 105 24.11 -8.13 -5.62
CA THR A 105 24.49 -9.53 -5.31
C THR A 105 23.81 -10.09 -4.06
N VAL A 106 23.30 -9.21 -3.18
CA VAL A 106 22.60 -9.59 -1.95
C VAL A 106 21.09 -9.35 -2.12
N PRO A 107 20.25 -10.38 -2.00
CA PRO A 107 18.80 -10.21 -1.97
C PRO A 107 18.40 -9.28 -0.83
N ARG A 108 17.58 -8.27 -1.14
CA ARG A 108 16.97 -7.43 -0.11
C ARG A 108 15.74 -8.18 0.37
N ALA A 109 15.87 -8.89 1.49
CA ALA A 109 14.73 -9.51 2.13
C ALA A 109 13.74 -8.42 2.55
N ASP A 110 12.50 -8.53 2.09
CA ASP A 110 11.38 -7.74 2.58
C ASP A 110 10.56 -8.63 3.50
N HIS A 111 10.60 -8.33 4.80
CA HIS A 111 9.85 -9.06 5.82
C HIS A 111 8.47 -8.43 6.08
N CYS A 112 8.11 -7.35 5.38
CA CYS A 112 6.83 -6.71 5.54
C CYS A 112 5.72 -7.65 5.07
N THR A 113 4.77 -7.96 5.96
CA THR A 113 3.55 -8.67 5.61
C THR A 113 2.44 -7.67 5.32
N ALA A 114 1.55 -8.04 4.39
CA ALA A 114 0.38 -7.24 4.12
C ALA A 114 -0.56 -7.23 5.35
N ARG A 115 -0.91 -6.03 5.83
CA ARG A 115 -1.77 -5.83 7.01
C ARG A 115 -3.26 -5.78 6.68
N SER A 116 -3.63 -6.02 5.42
CA SER A 116 -4.97 -5.82 4.90
C SER A 116 -5.58 -7.15 4.50
N THR A 117 -6.88 -7.31 4.77
CA THR A 117 -7.69 -8.46 4.36
C THR A 117 -7.90 -8.55 2.84
N TYR A 118 -7.36 -7.61 2.05
CA TYR A 118 -7.31 -7.71 0.59
C TYR A 118 -6.24 -8.69 0.08
N TRP A 119 -5.23 -8.99 0.90
CA TRP A 119 -4.13 -9.85 0.48
C TRP A 119 -4.33 -11.25 1.02
N LEU A 120 -4.23 -12.22 0.12
CA LEU A 120 -4.10 -13.63 0.46
C LEU A 120 -2.62 -13.97 0.59
N SER A 121 -2.30 -14.84 1.54
CA SER A 121 -0.96 -15.43 1.62
C SER A 121 -0.67 -16.29 0.40
N ASN A 122 0.61 -16.47 0.07
CA ASN A 122 0.99 -17.37 -1.03
C ASN A 122 0.46 -18.79 -0.79
N GLU A 123 0.43 -19.24 0.47
CA GLU A 123 -0.11 -20.54 0.88
C GLU A 123 -1.60 -20.66 0.56
N GLU A 124 -2.40 -19.62 0.83
CA GLU A 124 -3.82 -19.59 0.48
C GLU A 124 -4.04 -19.60 -1.03
N VAL A 125 -3.23 -18.85 -1.78
CA VAL A 125 -3.31 -18.78 -3.26
C VAL A 125 -2.90 -20.11 -3.91
N ASP A 126 -1.87 -20.77 -3.37
CA ASP A 126 -1.34 -22.01 -3.91
C ASP A 126 -2.34 -23.17 -3.87
N ASN A 127 -3.35 -23.11 -3.00
CA ASN A 127 -4.47 -24.06 -2.99
C ASN A 127 -5.23 -24.10 -4.34
N PHE A 128 -5.26 -22.98 -5.06
CA PHE A 128 -5.98 -22.82 -6.32
C PHE A 128 -5.10 -23.07 -7.56
N LYS A 129 -3.82 -23.42 -7.37
CA LYS A 129 -2.81 -23.51 -8.44
C LYS A 129 -3.20 -24.44 -9.59
N TYR A 130 -4.02 -25.45 -9.32
CA TYR A 130 -4.44 -26.46 -10.30
C TYR A 130 -5.92 -26.34 -10.72
N GLU A 131 -6.62 -25.30 -10.27
CA GLU A 131 -8.05 -25.13 -10.57
C GLU A 131 -8.31 -24.43 -11.91
N VAL A 132 -7.37 -23.62 -12.39
CA VAL A 132 -7.47 -22.93 -13.68
C VAL A 132 -6.83 -23.80 -14.76
N LYS A 133 -7.65 -24.32 -15.68
CA LYS A 133 -7.23 -25.06 -16.88
C LYS A 133 -6.82 -24.13 -18.02
#